data_AF-A0A2R6KF72-F1
#
_entry.id   AF-A0A2R6KF72-F1
#
_cell.length_a   1.000
_cell.length_b   1.000
_cell.length_c   1.000
_cell.angle_alpha   90.00
_cell.angle_beta   90.00
_cell.angle_gamma   90.00
#
_symmetry.space_group_name_H-M   'P 1'
#
loop_
_entity.id
_entity.type
_entity.pdbx_description
1 polymer ?
#
loop_
_entity_poly.entity_id
_entity_poly.type
_entity_poly.pdbx_seq_one_letter_code
_entity_poly.pdbx_strand_id
1 'polypeptide(L)'
;MSRTDTREEVRLTAREYEQLRRATGTHREELLVRLCGEAGLRAAEITRLRPGDVTTRDDGGSTRYFLTVRGDDEREAYLPERVAHDFRQYVRSNGVDTDEPVVDVTPRRVQMLVREVGERAAERAGRPTLAAVTPSTLRRFFARRLLVEHGVDPRIVMAIGGWETVDGLLPGREAPSREEIAAAFECVAGEDDTGEPGRLGAAVATLDRVGEALSTAGSRADIEDAVSRTLIEGDTYDVAWIMEEERRRDRVVARAHAGADPDRFEGTDDTRLVRQALQTGRVLVAPDRPRQAATEQGMLAAIPLVHGETTYGVLVVGAGDSTAFDDAERTLLSDLGRRVGLAITATERKQLLFGDTVVALTFQYDAADGVLADLSASLSCAVDLEGVVAAEGHSLLCFVAVDGAPAEEVLEWAADSSGVGDARLLRSYDGGGLVEVAIEHGATPAQVCLAWLVERDHVVPIPKGRGDHVEENLAAPDRVPGVDGTAAHRQAGVGAAGGLPRGLLRVAPRVDRRGTRRVDGRLLPDAAQPPPAGPAETPLGAVRRGRRRPRRVAAVGARETPWLARAVDG
;
A
#
# COMPACT_ATOMS: atom_id res chain seq x y z
N MET A 1 -42.81 -22.82 25.86
CA MET A 1 -41.39 -22.95 26.24
C MET A 1 -40.56 -22.68 25.00
N SER A 2 -39.62 -21.75 25.12
CA SER A 2 -39.04 -20.92 24.05
C SER A 2 -38.51 -21.68 22.84
N ARG A 3 -38.93 -21.23 21.65
CA ARG A 3 -38.13 -21.37 20.41
C ARG A 3 -36.87 -20.54 20.62
N THR A 4 -35.75 -21.19 20.91
CA THR A 4 -34.44 -20.58 20.73
C THR A 4 -34.23 -20.50 19.23
N ASP A 5 -34.64 -19.39 18.63
CA ASP A 5 -34.36 -19.02 17.26
C ASP A 5 -32.88 -18.63 17.22
N THR A 6 -32.00 -19.63 17.12
CA THR A 6 -30.57 -19.44 16.89
C THR A 6 -30.43 -18.92 15.47
N ARG A 7 -30.65 -17.61 15.27
CA ARG A 7 -30.27 -16.93 14.03
C ARG A 7 -28.79 -17.24 13.81
N GLU A 8 -28.51 -17.96 12.73
CA GLU A 8 -27.17 -18.22 12.23
C GLU A 8 -26.39 -16.90 12.25
N GLU A 9 -25.42 -16.78 13.16
CA GLU A 9 -24.75 -15.51 13.40
C GLU A 9 -23.90 -15.15 12.18
N VAL A 10 -24.22 -14.02 11.53
CA VAL A 10 -23.48 -13.54 10.37
C VAL A 10 -22.01 -13.32 10.75
N ARG A 11 -21.11 -14.08 10.10
CA ARG A 11 -19.66 -13.89 10.20
C ARG A 11 -19.18 -13.17 8.96
N LEU A 12 -18.66 -11.96 9.13
CA LEU A 12 -18.05 -11.20 8.04
C LEU A 12 -16.61 -11.63 7.83
N THR A 13 -16.20 -11.88 6.59
CA THR A 13 -14.80 -11.95 6.15
C THR A 13 -14.25 -10.57 5.83
N ALA A 14 -12.93 -10.42 5.65
CA ALA A 14 -12.33 -9.15 5.24
C ALA A 14 -12.87 -8.64 3.89
N ARG A 15 -13.14 -9.56 2.94
CA ARG A 15 -13.75 -9.24 1.65
C ARG A 15 -15.19 -8.74 1.80
N GLU A 16 -15.98 -9.36 2.66
CA GLU A 16 -17.37 -8.96 2.92
C GLU A 16 -17.46 -7.63 3.67
N TYR A 17 -16.52 -7.37 4.59
CA TYR A 17 -16.38 -6.05 5.21
C TYR A 17 -16.09 -4.95 4.17
N GLU A 18 -15.20 -5.21 3.22
CA GLU A 18 -14.92 -4.27 2.14
C GLU A 18 -16.13 -4.08 1.19
N GLN A 19 -16.90 -5.14 0.94
CA GLN A 19 -18.17 -5.03 0.20
C GLN A 19 -19.20 -4.16 0.92
N LEU A 20 -19.30 -4.24 2.25
CA LEU A 20 -20.15 -3.35 3.05
C LEU A 20 -19.71 -1.89 2.93
N ARG A 21 -18.40 -1.61 3.01
CA ARG A 21 -17.87 -0.25 2.86
C ARG A 21 -18.18 0.36 1.50
N ARG A 22 -18.01 -0.42 0.42
CA ARG A 22 -18.40 0.00 -0.95
C ARG A 22 -19.91 0.18 -1.12
N ALA A 23 -20.72 -0.41 -0.25
CA ALA A 23 -22.17 -0.25 -0.26
C ALA A 23 -22.67 1.01 0.45
N THR A 24 -21.80 1.74 1.16
CA THR A 24 -22.17 3.01 1.81
C THR A 24 -22.50 4.06 0.76
N GLY A 25 -23.48 4.91 1.04
CA GLY A 25 -23.94 5.97 0.14
C GLY A 25 -23.65 7.36 0.65
N THR A 26 -23.22 7.49 1.92
CA THR A 26 -22.90 8.78 2.54
C THR A 26 -21.65 8.67 3.40
N HIS A 27 -20.92 9.78 3.56
CA HIS A 27 -19.78 9.87 4.49
C HIS A 27 -20.15 9.48 5.92
N ARG A 28 -21.40 9.74 6.33
CA ARG A 28 -21.91 9.33 7.64
C ARG A 28 -21.95 7.81 7.78
N GLU A 29 -22.52 7.12 6.79
CA GLU A 29 -22.61 5.65 6.79
C GLU A 29 -21.24 4.99 6.78
N GLU A 30 -20.32 5.50 5.96
CA GLU A 30 -18.93 5.04 5.92
C GLU A 30 -18.28 5.20 7.30
N LEU A 31 -18.38 6.38 7.90
CA LEU A 31 -17.83 6.62 9.24
C LEU A 31 -18.43 5.67 10.29
N LEU A 32 -19.75 5.43 10.26
CA LEU A 32 -20.41 4.49 11.18
C LEU A 32 -19.89 3.05 11.04
N VAL A 33 -19.74 2.57 9.80
CA VAL A 33 -19.23 1.23 9.50
C VAL A 33 -17.78 1.08 9.96
N ARG A 34 -16.95 2.11 9.75
CA ARG A 34 -15.54 2.12 10.17
C ARG A 34 -15.38 2.24 11.68
N LEU A 35 -16.14 3.10 12.36
CA LEU A 35 -16.09 3.19 13.83
C LEU A 35 -16.49 1.86 14.51
N CYS A 36 -17.46 1.13 13.96
CA CYS A 36 -17.81 -0.19 14.48
C CYS A 36 -16.77 -1.26 14.12
N GLY A 37 -16.33 -1.31 12.86
CA GLY A 37 -15.53 -2.41 12.30
C GLY A 37 -14.01 -2.27 12.40
N GLU A 38 -13.50 -1.06 12.64
CA GLU A 38 -12.06 -0.76 12.75
C GLU A 38 -11.65 -0.17 14.10
N ALA A 39 -12.60 0.37 14.89
CA ALA A 39 -12.34 0.89 16.24
C ALA A 39 -13.15 0.18 17.34
N GLY A 40 -14.08 -0.72 16.97
CA GLY A 40 -14.80 -1.57 17.92
C GLY A 40 -15.86 -0.84 18.76
N LEU A 41 -16.39 0.30 18.29
CA LEU A 41 -17.39 1.07 19.03
C LEU A 41 -18.78 0.42 18.98
N ARG A 42 -19.55 0.59 20.06
CA ARG A 42 -20.97 0.27 20.15
C ARG A 42 -21.80 1.39 19.52
N ALA A 43 -22.97 1.05 19.00
CA ALA A 43 -23.89 2.04 18.44
C ALA A 43 -24.24 3.18 19.43
N ALA A 44 -24.37 2.88 20.72
CA ALA A 44 -24.67 3.87 21.75
C ALA A 44 -23.47 4.75 22.14
N GLU A 45 -22.25 4.28 21.89
CA GLU A 45 -21.02 5.05 22.14
C GLU A 45 -20.80 6.07 21.03
N ILE A 46 -21.08 5.68 19.77
CA ILE A 46 -20.91 6.54 18.60
C ILE A 46 -21.73 7.83 18.72
N THR A 47 -22.94 7.76 19.27
CA THR A 47 -23.83 8.93 19.41
C THR A 47 -23.38 9.92 20.49
N ARG A 48 -22.35 9.58 21.28
CA ARG A 48 -21.80 10.41 22.36
C ARG A 48 -20.43 10.98 22.03
N LEU A 49 -19.86 10.62 20.88
CA LEU A 49 -18.55 11.10 20.45
C LEU A 49 -18.60 12.59 20.15
N ARG A 50 -17.57 13.29 20.57
CA ARG A 50 -17.33 14.70 20.28
C ARG A 50 -16.01 14.87 19.55
N PRO A 51 -15.81 15.93 18.76
CA PRO A 51 -14.51 16.17 18.12
C PRO A 51 -13.35 16.22 19.11
N GLY A 52 -13.58 16.78 20.31
CA GLY A 52 -12.60 16.88 21.38
C GLY A 52 -12.17 15.54 22.02
N ASP A 53 -12.87 14.43 21.71
CA ASP A 53 -12.55 13.12 22.28
C ASP A 53 -11.35 12.45 21.58
N VAL A 54 -10.90 12.99 20.44
CA VAL A 54 -9.76 12.45 19.70
C VAL A 54 -8.46 13.07 20.23
N THR A 55 -7.64 12.23 20.84
CA THR A 55 -6.31 12.61 21.33
C THR A 55 -5.21 12.05 20.41
N THR A 56 -4.05 12.70 20.44
CA THR A 56 -2.85 12.28 19.70
C THR A 56 -1.72 11.97 20.67
N ARG A 57 -1.00 10.89 20.39
CA ARG A 57 0.25 10.56 21.08
C ARG A 57 1.35 10.39 20.06
N ASP A 58 2.34 11.28 20.11
CA ASP A 58 3.53 11.18 19.27
C ASP A 58 4.55 10.27 19.94
N ASP A 59 4.98 9.24 19.21
CA ASP A 59 6.02 8.31 19.66
C ASP A 59 6.98 8.03 18.50
N GLY A 60 8.24 8.45 18.67
CA GLY A 60 9.35 8.06 17.80
C GLY A 60 9.17 8.34 16.29
N GLY A 61 8.36 9.33 15.91
CA GLY A 61 8.10 9.66 14.49
C GLY A 61 6.79 9.10 13.92
N SER A 62 5.94 8.46 14.74
CA SER A 62 4.58 8.05 14.38
C SER A 62 3.54 8.70 15.30
N THR A 63 2.55 9.36 14.71
CA THR A 63 1.42 9.93 15.45
C THR A 63 0.33 8.86 15.60
N ARG A 64 0.01 8.48 16.83
CA ARG A 64 -1.06 7.53 17.14
C ARG A 64 -2.29 8.28 17.62
N TYR A 65 -3.47 7.84 17.19
CA TYR A 65 -4.74 8.46 17.55
C TYR A 65 -5.51 7.57 18.50
N PHE A 66 -6.06 8.20 19.53
CA PHE A 66 -6.92 7.56 20.51
C PHE A 66 -8.23 8.32 20.61
N LEU A 67 -9.28 7.61 21.02
CA LEU A 67 -10.63 8.15 21.14
C LEU A 67 -11.15 7.83 22.54
N THR A 68 -11.48 8.87 23.31
CA THR A 68 -12.17 8.70 24.59
C THR A 68 -13.61 8.28 24.33
N VAL A 69 -13.96 7.05 24.71
CA VAL A 69 -15.28 6.46 24.52
C VAL A 69 -16.04 6.49 25.83
N ARG A 70 -17.11 7.29 25.89
CA ARG A 70 -17.97 7.45 27.07
C ARG A 70 -19.12 6.45 27.04
N GLY A 71 -19.00 5.39 27.83
CA GLY A 71 -20.00 4.31 27.94
C GLY A 71 -20.63 4.22 29.33
N ASP A 72 -20.87 2.98 29.75
CA ASP A 72 -21.11 2.64 31.17
C ASP A 72 -19.82 2.83 31.98
N ASP A 73 -18.68 2.51 31.36
CA ASP A 73 -17.33 2.87 31.78
C ASP A 73 -16.65 3.73 30.71
N GLU A 74 -15.80 4.67 31.14
CA GLU A 74 -14.93 5.43 30.23
C GLU A 74 -13.74 4.57 29.84
N ARG A 75 -13.46 4.49 28.53
CA ARG A 75 -12.26 3.80 28.02
C ARG A 75 -11.62 4.59 26.88
N GLU A 76 -10.37 4.29 26.62
CA GLU A 76 -9.64 4.82 25.48
C GLU A 76 -9.60 3.76 24.37
N ALA A 77 -10.23 4.06 23.23
CA ALA A 77 -10.20 3.20 22.06
C ALA A 77 -9.06 3.62 21.13
N TYR A 78 -8.37 2.65 20.53
CA TYR A 78 -7.40 2.93 19.48
C TYR A 78 -8.12 3.31 18.19
N LEU A 79 -7.70 4.42 17.56
CA LEU A 79 -8.29 4.91 16.32
C LEU A 79 -7.26 4.83 15.19
N PRO A 80 -7.41 3.93 14.21
CA PRO A 80 -6.48 3.88 13.09
C PRO A 80 -6.41 5.23 12.36
N GLU A 81 -5.23 5.61 11.88
CA GLU A 81 -4.98 6.92 11.24
C GLU A 81 -6.00 7.26 10.15
N ARG A 82 -6.35 6.29 9.30
CA ARG A 82 -7.35 6.48 8.25
C ARG A 82 -8.76 6.73 8.80
N VAL A 83 -9.12 6.14 9.94
CA VAL A 83 -10.43 6.38 10.58
C VAL A 83 -10.42 7.75 11.26
N ALA A 84 -9.31 8.13 11.89
CA ALA A 84 -9.13 9.47 12.46
C ALA A 84 -9.23 10.56 11.39
N HIS A 85 -8.67 10.31 10.20
CA HIS A 85 -8.80 11.19 9.05
C HIS A 85 -10.26 11.37 8.64
N ASP A 86 -10.99 10.27 8.39
CA ASP A 86 -12.41 10.31 8.00
C ASP A 86 -13.29 10.98 9.06
N PHE A 87 -13.02 10.70 10.34
CA PHE A 87 -13.72 11.35 11.46
C PHE A 87 -13.54 12.87 11.42
N ARG A 88 -12.29 13.35 11.29
CA ARG A 88 -12.01 14.80 11.17
C ARG A 88 -12.57 15.40 9.89
N GLN A 89 -12.55 14.67 8.79
CA GLN A 89 -13.15 15.11 7.54
C GLN A 89 -14.66 15.27 7.69
N TYR A 90 -15.33 14.32 8.35
CA TYR A 90 -16.76 14.40 8.64
C TYR A 90 -17.09 15.59 9.54
N VAL A 91 -16.36 15.77 10.65
CA VAL A 91 -16.52 16.91 11.57
C VAL A 91 -16.41 18.23 10.81
N ARG A 92 -15.35 18.41 10.00
CA ARG A 92 -15.14 19.63 9.21
C ARG A 92 -16.24 19.85 8.18
N SER A 93 -16.67 18.80 7.49
CA SER A 93 -17.67 18.89 6.42
C SER A 93 -19.07 19.22 6.94
N ASN A 94 -19.37 18.88 8.20
CA ASN A 94 -20.66 19.13 8.83
C ASN A 94 -20.63 20.30 9.84
N GLY A 95 -19.49 20.97 10.00
CA GLY A 95 -19.34 22.12 10.90
C GLY A 95 -19.62 21.78 12.36
N VAL A 96 -19.25 20.58 12.83
CA VAL A 96 -19.53 20.13 14.20
C VAL A 96 -18.56 20.80 15.18
N ASP A 97 -19.10 21.47 16.20
CA ASP A 97 -18.32 22.12 17.24
C ASP A 97 -17.66 21.11 18.20
N THR A 98 -16.59 21.54 18.89
CA THR A 98 -15.71 20.66 19.68
C THR A 98 -16.43 19.86 20.77
N ASP A 99 -17.51 20.42 21.33
CA ASP A 99 -18.30 19.82 22.41
C ASP A 99 -19.61 19.18 21.94
N GLU A 100 -19.93 19.29 20.64
CA GLU A 100 -21.16 18.76 20.07
C GLU A 100 -21.02 17.29 19.66
N PRO A 101 -22.12 16.52 19.68
CA PRO A 101 -22.11 15.15 19.16
C PRO A 101 -21.76 15.12 17.67
N VAL A 102 -20.73 14.35 17.30
CA VAL A 102 -20.33 14.16 15.89
C VAL A 102 -21.42 13.49 15.08
N VAL A 103 -22.12 12.52 15.66
CA VAL A 103 -23.27 11.89 15.03
C VAL A 103 -24.47 12.07 15.93
N ASP A 104 -25.16 13.21 15.80
CA ASP A 104 -26.37 13.55 16.55
C ASP A 104 -27.59 12.77 16.04
N VAL A 105 -27.61 11.47 16.34
CA VAL A 105 -28.74 10.57 16.06
C VAL A 105 -28.90 9.59 17.21
N THR A 106 -30.03 8.89 17.25
CA THR A 106 -30.25 7.84 18.27
C THR A 106 -29.45 6.57 17.96
N PRO A 107 -29.13 5.72 18.97
CA PRO A 107 -28.47 4.44 18.74
C PRO A 107 -29.26 3.52 17.80
N ARG A 108 -30.60 3.63 17.84
CA ARG A 108 -31.48 2.91 16.92
C ARG A 108 -31.32 3.38 15.48
N ARG A 109 -31.13 4.68 15.24
CA ARG A 109 -30.85 5.19 13.90
C ARG A 109 -29.50 4.73 13.38
N VAL A 110 -28.47 4.66 14.23
CA VAL A 110 -27.17 4.04 13.86
C VAL A 110 -27.36 2.59 13.40
N GLN A 111 -28.12 1.79 14.16
CA GLN A 111 -28.42 0.40 13.80
C GLN A 111 -29.18 0.31 12.47
N MET A 112 -30.16 1.19 12.23
CA MET A 112 -30.89 1.26 10.97
C MET A 112 -29.96 1.57 9.79
N LEU A 113 -29.11 2.60 9.90
CA LEU A 113 -28.18 2.98 8.83
C LEU A 113 -27.22 1.84 8.49
N VAL A 114 -26.65 1.16 9.49
CA VAL A 114 -25.76 0.00 9.24
C VAL A 114 -26.53 -1.15 8.57
N ARG A 115 -27.78 -1.36 8.93
CA ARG A 115 -28.63 -2.37 8.29
C ARG A 115 -28.96 -1.99 6.84
N GLU A 116 -29.30 -0.72 6.57
CA GLU A 116 -29.56 -0.20 5.22
C GLU A 116 -28.31 -0.35 4.32
N VAL A 117 -27.10 -0.19 4.87
CA VAL A 117 -25.84 -0.51 4.18
C VAL A 117 -25.73 -2.00 3.91
N GLY A 118 -26.05 -2.85 4.89
CA GLY A 118 -26.04 -4.30 4.75
C GLY A 118 -26.99 -4.83 3.68
N GLU A 119 -28.21 -4.28 3.62
CA GLU A 119 -29.22 -4.61 2.62
C GLU A 119 -28.73 -4.24 1.21
N ARG A 120 -28.18 -3.04 1.03
CA ARG A 120 -27.55 -2.64 -0.25
C ARG A 120 -26.35 -3.51 -0.63
N ALA A 121 -25.51 -3.86 0.35
CA ALA A 121 -24.37 -4.74 0.10
C ALA A 121 -24.82 -6.13 -0.34
N ALA A 122 -25.89 -6.66 0.28
CA ALA A 122 -26.46 -7.95 -0.08
C ALA A 122 -26.97 -7.98 -1.52
N GLU A 123 -27.68 -6.92 -1.94
CA GLU A 123 -28.19 -6.76 -3.29
C GLU A 123 -27.04 -6.66 -4.30
N ARG A 124 -26.06 -5.76 -4.09
CA ARG A 124 -24.94 -5.54 -5.01
C ARG A 124 -24.01 -6.75 -5.14
N ALA A 125 -23.75 -7.45 -4.02
CA ALA A 125 -22.80 -8.57 -4.00
C ALA A 125 -23.47 -9.93 -4.28
N GLY A 126 -24.80 -9.99 -4.43
CA GLY A 126 -25.54 -11.25 -4.54
C GLY A 126 -25.41 -12.14 -3.31
N ARG A 127 -25.27 -11.54 -2.11
CA ARG A 127 -25.04 -12.26 -0.83
C ARG A 127 -26.09 -11.89 0.22
N PRO A 128 -27.18 -12.66 0.34
CA PRO A 128 -28.29 -12.35 1.26
C PRO A 128 -27.87 -12.23 2.73
N THR A 129 -26.79 -12.90 3.14
CA THR A 129 -26.29 -12.86 4.53
C THR A 129 -25.82 -11.47 4.97
N LEU A 130 -25.40 -10.61 4.03
CA LEU A 130 -24.97 -9.24 4.35
C LEU A 130 -26.12 -8.35 4.84
N ALA A 131 -27.37 -8.65 4.49
CA ALA A 131 -28.54 -7.91 4.93
C ALA A 131 -28.80 -8.03 6.44
N ALA A 132 -28.24 -9.06 7.07
CA ALA A 132 -28.36 -9.30 8.51
C ALA A 132 -27.21 -8.68 9.33
N VAL A 133 -26.32 -7.90 8.70
CA VAL A 133 -25.22 -7.21 9.37
C VAL A 133 -25.73 -6.12 10.31
N THR A 134 -25.14 -6.08 11.51
CA THR A 134 -25.46 -5.09 12.55
C THR A 134 -24.17 -4.43 13.08
N PRO A 135 -24.27 -3.33 13.85
CA PRO A 135 -23.10 -2.78 14.54
C PRO A 135 -22.36 -3.81 15.41
N SER A 136 -23.11 -4.72 16.06
CA SER A 136 -22.53 -5.82 16.85
C SER A 136 -21.76 -6.82 15.98
N THR A 137 -22.24 -7.09 14.77
CA THR A 137 -21.54 -7.93 13.78
C THR A 137 -20.20 -7.30 13.40
N LEU A 138 -20.18 -5.99 13.12
CA LEU A 138 -18.97 -5.24 12.77
C LEU A 138 -17.97 -5.20 13.94
N ARG A 139 -18.47 -4.97 15.16
CA ARG A 139 -17.63 -4.95 16.37
C ARG A 139 -17.01 -6.32 16.65
N ARG A 140 -17.71 -7.41 16.36
CA ARG A 140 -17.17 -8.77 16.47
C ARG A 140 -16.15 -9.07 15.36
N PHE A 141 -16.38 -8.56 14.15
CA PHE A 141 -15.40 -8.61 13.07
C PHE A 141 -14.09 -7.92 13.46
N PHE A 142 -14.15 -6.72 14.05
CA PHE A 142 -13.00 -6.01 14.61
C PHE A 142 -12.21 -6.88 15.59
N ALA A 143 -12.90 -7.41 16.62
CA ALA A 143 -12.27 -8.22 17.66
C ALA A 143 -11.58 -9.47 17.10
N ARG A 144 -12.29 -10.21 16.23
CA ARG A 144 -11.77 -11.42 15.61
C ARG A 144 -10.57 -11.13 14.72
N ARG A 145 -10.61 -10.05 13.94
CA ARG A 145 -9.50 -9.63 13.08
C ARG A 145 -8.25 -9.35 13.91
N LEU A 146 -8.37 -8.62 15.02
CA LEU A 146 -7.22 -8.35 15.88
C LEU A 146 -6.67 -9.61 16.54
N LEU A 147 -7.55 -10.46 17.09
CA LEU A 147 -7.11 -11.70 17.77
C LEU A 147 -6.51 -12.74 16.83
N VAL A 148 -7.19 -13.02 15.72
CA VAL A 148 -6.92 -14.20 14.88
C VAL A 148 -6.04 -13.83 13.70
N GLU A 149 -6.32 -12.71 13.02
CA GLU A 149 -5.57 -12.33 11.82
C GLU A 149 -4.29 -11.56 12.18
N HIS A 150 -4.29 -10.78 13.27
CA HIS A 150 -3.15 -9.96 13.69
C HIS A 150 -2.46 -10.43 14.98
N GLY A 151 -2.97 -11.47 15.64
CA GLY A 151 -2.34 -12.05 16.84
C GLY A 151 -2.23 -11.09 18.04
N VAL A 152 -3.09 -10.06 18.13
CA VAL A 152 -3.04 -9.09 19.22
C VAL A 152 -3.47 -9.75 20.53
N ASP A 153 -2.73 -9.48 21.61
CA ASP A 153 -3.01 -10.01 22.95
C ASP A 153 -4.49 -9.73 23.34
N PRO A 154 -5.27 -10.76 23.76
CA PRO A 154 -6.65 -10.59 24.14
C PRO A 154 -6.90 -9.50 25.18
N ARG A 155 -5.97 -9.29 26.13
CA ARG A 155 -6.07 -8.24 27.14
C ARG A 155 -6.08 -6.84 26.51
N ILE A 156 -5.28 -6.64 25.46
CA ILE A 156 -5.23 -5.39 24.72
C ILE A 156 -6.55 -5.18 23.96
N VAL A 157 -7.04 -6.21 23.25
CA VAL A 157 -8.31 -6.13 22.49
C VAL A 157 -9.50 -5.87 23.41
N MET A 158 -9.51 -6.49 24.59
CA MET A 158 -10.52 -6.26 25.63
C MET A 158 -10.47 -4.82 26.15
N ALA A 159 -9.28 -4.29 26.45
CA ALA A 159 -9.09 -2.95 26.97
C ALA A 159 -9.58 -1.86 25.98
N ILE A 160 -9.10 -1.90 24.73
CA ILE A 160 -9.48 -0.88 23.72
C ILE A 160 -10.95 -1.00 23.31
N GLY A 161 -11.45 -2.23 23.31
CA GLY A 161 -12.77 -2.54 22.82
C GLY A 161 -13.87 -2.47 23.86
N GLY A 162 -13.54 -2.42 25.16
CA GLY A 162 -14.51 -2.39 26.25
C GLY A 162 -15.27 -3.71 26.39
N TRP A 163 -14.52 -4.82 26.42
CA TRP A 163 -15.02 -6.14 26.78
C TRP A 163 -14.53 -6.51 28.18
N GLU A 164 -15.45 -6.89 29.06
CA GLU A 164 -15.13 -7.31 30.43
C GLU A 164 -14.57 -8.73 30.50
N THR A 165 -14.95 -9.60 29.55
CA THR A 165 -14.55 -11.02 29.51
C THR A 165 -14.16 -11.48 28.10
N VAL A 166 -13.26 -12.46 28.02
CA VAL A 166 -12.81 -13.09 26.77
C VAL A 166 -13.96 -13.84 26.07
N ASP A 167 -14.88 -14.45 26.84
CA ASP A 167 -16.06 -15.13 26.30
C ASP A 167 -16.97 -14.18 25.50
N GLY A 168 -17.06 -12.91 25.92
CA GLY A 168 -17.78 -11.87 25.19
C GLY A 168 -17.12 -11.47 23.86
N LEU A 169 -15.86 -11.85 23.65
CA LEU A 169 -15.07 -11.54 22.46
C LEU A 169 -15.24 -12.59 21.35
N LEU A 170 -15.60 -13.82 21.72
CA LEU A 170 -15.68 -14.98 20.83
C LEU A 170 -16.92 -15.84 21.09
N PRO A 171 -18.15 -15.34 20.91
CA PRO A 171 -19.34 -16.18 21.06
C PRO A 171 -19.41 -17.22 19.93
N GLY A 172 -19.72 -18.46 20.32
CA GLY A 172 -20.05 -19.56 19.41
C GLY A 172 -18.90 -20.00 18.50
N ARG A 173 -17.83 -20.54 19.07
CA ARG A 173 -16.76 -21.21 18.31
C ARG A 173 -17.20 -22.61 17.85
N GLU A 174 -16.87 -22.94 16.61
CA GLU A 174 -16.55 -24.32 16.26
C GLU A 174 -15.26 -24.63 17.02
N ALA A 175 -15.21 -25.73 17.78
CA ALA A 175 -14.00 -26.07 18.52
C ALA A 175 -12.83 -26.17 17.52
N PRO A 176 -11.67 -25.56 17.82
CA PRO A 176 -10.50 -25.67 16.94
C PRO A 176 -10.21 -27.14 16.67
N SER A 177 -9.78 -27.45 15.44
CA SER A 177 -9.46 -28.82 15.06
C SER A 177 -8.32 -29.35 15.93
N ARG A 178 -8.20 -30.69 16.05
CA ARG A 178 -7.07 -31.27 16.80
C ARG A 178 -5.71 -30.84 16.25
N GLU A 179 -5.62 -30.60 14.94
CA GLU A 179 -4.41 -30.11 14.28
C GLU A 179 -4.13 -28.64 14.62
N GLU A 180 -5.16 -27.79 14.68
CA GLU A 180 -5.02 -26.39 15.12
C GLU A 180 -4.62 -26.28 16.59
N ILE A 181 -5.16 -27.16 17.44
CA ILE A 181 -4.78 -27.26 18.85
C ILE A 181 -3.32 -27.75 18.97
N ALA A 182 -2.95 -28.82 18.25
CA ALA A 182 -1.58 -29.33 18.27
C ALA A 182 -0.57 -28.27 17.83
N ALA A 183 -0.82 -27.59 16.70
CA ALA A 183 0.05 -26.52 16.21
C ALA A 183 0.16 -25.34 17.20
N ALA A 184 -0.93 -24.98 17.89
CA ALA A 184 -0.89 -23.92 18.89
C ALA A 184 -0.07 -24.30 20.14
N PHE A 185 -0.10 -25.56 20.55
CA PHE A 185 0.61 -26.05 21.74
C PHE A 185 2.05 -26.50 21.44
N GLU A 186 2.38 -26.84 20.21
CA GLU A 186 3.78 -27.06 19.78
C GLU A 186 4.62 -25.78 19.97
N CYS A 187 4.03 -24.59 19.82
CA CYS A 187 4.67 -23.31 20.13
C CYS A 187 4.87 -23.07 21.65
N VAL A 188 4.01 -23.62 22.51
CA VAL A 188 4.06 -23.41 23.98
C VAL A 188 4.93 -24.47 24.67
N ALA A 189 5.03 -25.67 24.11
CA ALA A 189 5.91 -26.73 24.61
C ALA A 189 7.41 -26.39 24.51
N GLY A 190 7.76 -25.28 23.85
CA GLY A 190 9.12 -24.74 23.81
C GLY A 190 9.52 -23.86 25.00
N GLU A 191 8.62 -23.58 25.97
CA GLU A 191 8.92 -22.67 27.10
C GLU A 191 9.51 -23.36 28.35
N ASP A 192 9.52 -24.70 28.41
CA ASP A 192 10.02 -25.44 29.58
C ASP A 192 11.41 -26.07 29.41
N ASP A 193 12.13 -25.86 28.30
CA ASP A 193 13.49 -26.37 28.16
C ASP A 193 14.54 -25.25 28.26
N THR A 194 15.35 -25.31 29.30
CA THR A 194 16.53 -24.45 29.53
C THR A 194 17.69 -24.92 28.64
N GLY A 195 17.44 -25.01 27.34
CA GLY A 195 18.39 -25.37 26.29
C GLY A 195 18.41 -24.29 25.20
N GLU A 196 19.55 -24.14 24.53
CA GLU A 196 19.75 -23.16 23.46
C GLU A 196 18.57 -23.12 22.47
N PRO A 197 18.18 -21.93 21.96
CA PRO A 197 17.04 -21.80 21.06
C PRO A 197 17.23 -22.74 19.86
N GLY A 198 16.32 -23.71 19.73
CA GLY A 198 16.28 -24.60 18.58
C GLY A 198 16.20 -23.80 17.27
N ARG A 199 16.44 -24.48 16.14
CA ARG A 199 16.53 -23.86 14.80
C ARG A 199 15.43 -22.84 14.49
N LEU A 200 14.17 -23.13 14.86
CA LEU A 200 13.04 -22.21 14.66
C LEU A 200 13.19 -20.91 15.50
N GLY A 201 13.64 -21.00 16.75
CA GLY A 201 13.92 -19.83 17.59
C GLY A 201 15.04 -18.96 17.03
N ALA A 202 16.10 -19.59 16.50
CA ALA A 202 17.18 -18.87 15.80
C ALA A 202 16.69 -18.20 14.51
N ALA A 203 15.77 -18.86 13.76
CA ALA A 203 15.12 -18.27 12.60
C ALA A 203 14.25 -17.05 12.96
N VAL A 204 13.42 -17.15 14.00
CA VAL A 204 12.61 -16.02 14.51
C VAL A 204 13.49 -14.82 14.86
N ALA A 205 14.55 -15.03 15.65
CA ALA A 205 15.47 -13.96 16.03
C ALA A 205 16.20 -13.34 14.82
N THR A 206 16.44 -14.11 13.77
CA THR A 206 17.03 -13.61 12.52
C THR A 206 16.03 -12.74 11.75
N LEU A 207 14.75 -13.14 11.70
CA LEU A 207 13.70 -12.36 11.05
C LEU A 207 13.44 -11.01 11.73
N ASP A 208 13.48 -10.95 13.06
CA ASP A 208 13.33 -9.69 13.78
C ASP A 208 14.44 -8.69 13.42
N ARG A 209 15.68 -9.18 13.32
CA ARG A 209 16.81 -8.37 12.84
C ARG A 209 16.63 -7.89 11.40
N VAL A 210 16.09 -8.75 10.52
CA VAL A 210 15.77 -8.34 9.15
C VAL A 210 14.67 -7.27 9.15
N GLY A 211 13.64 -7.41 9.98
CA GLY A 211 12.58 -6.42 10.14
C GLY A 211 13.11 -5.04 10.52
N GLU A 212 14.04 -4.99 11.47
CA GLU A 212 14.72 -3.75 11.87
C GLU A 212 15.54 -3.16 10.72
N ALA A 213 16.31 -4.00 9.99
CA ALA A 213 17.11 -3.56 8.86
C ALA A 213 16.25 -2.98 7.72
N LEU A 214 15.08 -3.57 7.45
CA LEU A 214 14.12 -3.07 6.46
C LEU A 214 13.58 -1.67 6.81
N SER A 215 13.43 -1.35 8.10
CA SER A 215 12.87 -0.06 8.54
C SER A 215 13.77 1.15 8.19
N THR A 216 15.07 0.90 8.02
CA THR A 216 16.08 1.95 7.77
C THR A 216 16.52 2.05 6.31
N ALA A 217 16.11 1.11 5.46
CA ALA A 217 16.57 1.03 4.07
C ALA A 217 16.00 2.16 3.18
N GLY A 218 16.85 2.76 2.35
CA GLY A 218 16.53 3.94 1.53
C GLY A 218 16.13 3.62 0.08
N SER A 219 16.45 2.43 -0.40
CA SER A 219 16.19 1.97 -1.76
C SER A 219 15.92 0.47 -1.81
N ARG A 220 15.41 -0.01 -2.95
CA ARG A 220 15.27 -1.46 -3.19
C ARG A 220 16.62 -2.18 -3.09
N ALA A 221 17.69 -1.60 -3.61
CA ALA A 221 19.03 -2.19 -3.51
C ALA A 221 19.49 -2.29 -2.05
N ASP A 222 19.26 -1.25 -1.23
CA ASP A 222 19.60 -1.27 0.19
C ASP A 222 18.81 -2.35 0.95
N ILE A 223 17.54 -2.55 0.60
CA ILE A 223 16.70 -3.63 1.13
C ILE A 223 17.29 -5.00 0.77
N GLU A 224 17.57 -5.21 -0.53
CA GLU A 224 18.09 -6.47 -1.04
C GLU A 224 19.41 -6.85 -0.33
N ASP A 225 20.34 -5.89 -0.20
CA ASP A 225 21.62 -6.08 0.48
C ASP A 225 21.47 -6.30 1.99
N ALA A 226 20.58 -5.55 2.65
CA ALA A 226 20.32 -5.68 4.08
C ALA A 226 19.77 -7.07 4.42
N VAL A 227 18.77 -7.54 3.67
CA VAL A 227 18.15 -8.85 3.88
C VAL A 227 19.18 -9.97 3.70
N SER A 228 19.92 -9.97 2.58
CA SER A 228 20.92 -11.01 2.31
C SER A 228 21.98 -11.07 3.40
N ARG A 229 22.50 -9.94 3.86
CA ARG A 229 23.55 -9.91 4.89
C ARG A 229 23.04 -10.36 6.25
N THR A 230 21.91 -9.83 6.71
CA THR A 230 21.39 -10.11 8.05
C THR A 230 21.01 -11.58 8.23
N LEU A 231 20.54 -12.25 7.15
CA LEU A 231 20.16 -13.66 7.19
C LEU A 231 21.33 -14.61 7.50
N ILE A 232 22.56 -14.26 7.09
CA ILE A 232 23.74 -15.11 7.34
C ILE A 232 24.47 -14.77 8.65
N GLU A 233 24.14 -13.64 9.30
CA GLU A 233 24.79 -13.21 10.55
C GLU A 233 24.42 -14.06 11.77
N GLY A 234 23.38 -14.90 11.68
CA GLY A 234 22.85 -15.69 12.80
C GLY A 234 23.24 -17.16 12.82
N ASP A 235 24.18 -17.60 11.98
CA ASP A 235 24.57 -19.02 11.76
C ASP A 235 23.42 -19.97 11.35
N THR A 236 22.16 -19.51 11.31
CA THR A 236 20.98 -20.29 10.89
C THR A 236 21.00 -20.63 9.40
N TYR A 237 21.54 -19.72 8.58
CA TYR A 237 21.61 -19.83 7.12
C TYR A 237 23.04 -19.58 6.64
N ASP A 238 23.55 -20.47 5.80
CA ASP A 238 24.90 -20.39 5.24
C ASP A 238 24.96 -19.44 4.03
N VAL A 239 23.84 -19.29 3.33
CA VAL A 239 23.71 -18.47 2.12
C VAL A 239 22.36 -17.75 2.08
N ALA A 240 22.34 -16.58 1.46
CA ALA A 240 21.13 -15.80 1.24
C ALA A 240 21.23 -14.99 -0.08
N TRP A 241 20.50 -15.42 -1.11
CA TRP A 241 20.61 -14.90 -2.47
C TRP A 241 19.28 -14.39 -2.98
N ILE A 242 19.22 -13.14 -3.42
CA ILE A 242 18.03 -12.59 -4.05
C ILE A 242 18.17 -12.75 -5.56
N MET A 243 17.31 -13.59 -6.11
CA MET A 243 17.29 -13.97 -7.51
C MET A 243 16.12 -13.30 -8.24
N GLU A 244 16.37 -12.81 -9.45
CA GLU A 244 15.34 -12.21 -10.31
C GLU A 244 15.38 -12.83 -11.70
N GLU A 245 14.19 -13.01 -12.32
CA GLU A 245 14.09 -13.46 -13.71
C GLU A 245 14.23 -12.28 -14.68
N GLU A 246 15.35 -12.23 -15.41
CA GLU A 246 15.57 -11.26 -16.48
C GLU A 246 14.83 -11.71 -17.75
N ARG A 247 13.55 -11.33 -17.85
CA ARG A 247 12.65 -11.75 -18.94
C ARG A 247 13.16 -11.49 -20.36
N ARG A 248 14.03 -10.49 -20.57
CA ARG A 248 14.59 -10.19 -21.90
C ARG A 248 15.56 -11.26 -22.40
N ARG A 249 16.20 -11.97 -21.48
CA ARG A 249 17.26 -12.95 -21.77
C ARG A 249 16.88 -14.35 -21.27
N ASP A 250 15.65 -14.52 -20.78
CA ASP A 250 15.12 -15.76 -20.19
C ASP A 250 16.11 -16.46 -19.26
N ARG A 251 16.67 -15.68 -18.32
CA ARG A 251 17.66 -16.16 -17.37
C ARG A 251 17.38 -15.63 -15.98
N VAL A 252 17.80 -16.39 -14.98
CA VAL A 252 17.81 -15.95 -13.58
C VAL A 252 19.16 -15.30 -13.31
N VAL A 253 19.14 -14.17 -12.61
CA VAL A 253 20.33 -13.40 -12.20
C VAL A 253 20.25 -13.07 -10.72
N ALA A 254 21.40 -13.00 -10.04
CA ALA A 254 21.46 -12.51 -8.68
C ALA A 254 21.37 -10.97 -8.67
N ARG A 255 20.57 -10.43 -7.74
CA ARG A 255 20.42 -8.99 -7.49
C ARG A 255 21.26 -8.56 -6.30
N ALA A 256 21.25 -9.38 -5.25
CA ALA A 256 22.07 -9.27 -4.06
C ALA A 256 22.36 -10.69 -3.55
N HIS A 257 23.49 -10.87 -2.88
CA HIS A 257 23.85 -12.16 -2.30
C HIS A 257 24.76 -12.01 -1.09
N ALA A 258 24.67 -12.98 -0.18
CA ALA A 258 25.60 -13.17 0.91
C ALA A 258 25.88 -14.67 1.11
N GLY A 259 27.04 -15.00 1.68
CA GLY A 259 27.54 -16.37 1.79
C GLY A 259 28.31 -16.81 0.55
N ALA A 260 28.20 -18.09 0.19
CA ALA A 260 28.76 -18.64 -1.04
C ALA A 260 28.19 -17.95 -2.30
N ASP A 261 28.90 -18.04 -3.41
CA ASP A 261 28.54 -17.37 -4.67
C ASP A 261 27.33 -18.03 -5.36
N PRO A 262 26.32 -17.26 -5.82
CA PRO A 262 25.17 -17.77 -6.56
C PRO A 262 25.47 -18.15 -8.03
N ASP A 263 26.73 -18.17 -8.50
CA ASP A 263 27.18 -18.56 -9.85
C ASP A 263 26.43 -19.75 -10.46
N ARG A 264 25.99 -20.72 -9.63
CA ARG A 264 25.19 -21.87 -10.08
C ARG A 264 23.80 -21.53 -10.60
N PHE A 265 23.27 -20.36 -10.30
CA PHE A 265 21.96 -19.87 -10.75
C PHE A 265 22.07 -18.73 -11.78
N GLU A 266 23.26 -18.18 -12.00
CA GLU A 266 23.48 -17.16 -13.02
C GLU A 266 23.54 -17.79 -14.42
N GLY A 267 22.44 -17.69 -15.17
CA GLY A 267 22.43 -18.12 -16.58
C GLY A 267 22.59 -19.62 -16.83
N THR A 268 22.30 -20.46 -15.84
CA THR A 268 22.39 -21.94 -15.90
C THR A 268 21.01 -22.62 -15.99
N ASP A 269 21.01 -23.92 -16.33
CA ASP A 269 19.80 -24.75 -16.41
C ASP A 269 19.22 -25.16 -15.04
N ASP A 270 19.99 -25.04 -13.95
CA ASP A 270 19.57 -25.49 -12.62
C ASP A 270 18.83 -24.39 -11.83
N THR A 271 17.96 -23.65 -12.52
CA THR A 271 17.14 -22.57 -11.94
C THR A 271 15.73 -23.03 -11.58
N ARG A 272 15.48 -24.35 -11.60
CA ARG A 272 14.14 -24.94 -11.44
C ARG A 272 13.47 -24.54 -10.14
N LEU A 273 14.19 -24.60 -9.02
CA LEU A 273 13.66 -24.24 -7.71
C LEU A 273 13.19 -22.77 -7.69
N VAL A 274 14.01 -21.86 -8.22
CA VAL A 274 13.70 -20.41 -8.32
C VAL A 274 12.52 -20.16 -9.25
N ARG A 275 12.54 -20.73 -10.46
CA ARG A 275 11.46 -20.56 -11.45
C ARG A 275 10.13 -21.12 -10.94
N GLN A 276 10.14 -22.27 -10.28
CA GLN A 276 8.93 -22.86 -9.70
C GLN A 276 8.41 -22.02 -8.54
N ALA A 277 9.28 -21.45 -7.71
CA ALA A 277 8.88 -20.54 -6.64
C ALA A 277 8.25 -19.24 -7.21
N LEU A 278 8.85 -18.65 -8.25
CA LEU A 278 8.28 -17.51 -8.99
C LEU A 278 6.90 -17.81 -9.57
N GLN A 279 6.73 -18.99 -10.16
CA GLN A 279 5.47 -19.41 -10.80
C GLN A 279 4.36 -19.72 -9.79
N THR A 280 4.70 -20.40 -8.69
CA THR A 280 3.73 -20.87 -7.70
C THR A 280 3.43 -19.84 -6.62
N GLY A 281 4.33 -18.88 -6.38
CA GLY A 281 4.24 -17.94 -5.28
C GLY A 281 4.33 -18.59 -3.90
N ARG A 282 4.89 -19.81 -3.81
CA ARG A 282 5.05 -20.57 -2.56
C ARG A 282 6.51 -20.78 -2.22
N VAL A 283 6.79 -20.93 -0.93
CA VAL A 283 8.12 -21.38 -0.46
C VAL A 283 8.33 -22.83 -0.90
N LEU A 284 9.41 -23.08 -1.60
CA LEU A 284 9.79 -24.41 -2.07
C LEU A 284 11.14 -24.80 -1.47
N VAL A 285 11.27 -26.06 -1.06
CA VAL A 285 12.49 -26.59 -0.46
C VAL A 285 13.01 -27.73 -1.33
N ALA A 286 14.31 -27.77 -1.56
CA ALA A 286 14.98 -28.85 -2.27
C ALA A 286 16.39 -29.10 -1.71
N PRO A 287 16.93 -30.32 -1.86
CA PRO A 287 18.33 -30.59 -1.52
C PRO A 287 19.28 -29.66 -2.26
N ASP A 288 20.30 -29.17 -1.57
CA ASP A 288 21.34 -28.39 -2.20
C ASP A 288 22.32 -29.30 -2.97
N ARG A 289 22.17 -29.31 -4.29
CA ARG A 289 23.04 -30.05 -5.22
C ARG A 289 23.69 -29.08 -6.20
N PRO A 290 24.89 -28.55 -5.91
CA PRO A 290 25.54 -27.54 -6.76
C PRO A 290 25.88 -28.04 -8.18
N ARG A 291 25.97 -29.37 -8.40
CA ARG A 291 26.12 -30.04 -9.71
C ARG A 291 25.50 -31.45 -9.68
N GLN A 292 25.15 -31.99 -10.86
CA GLN A 292 24.45 -33.29 -11.06
C GLN A 292 25.18 -34.57 -10.54
N ALA A 293 26.30 -34.43 -9.84
CA ALA A 293 27.06 -35.53 -9.21
C ALA A 293 27.79 -35.11 -7.92
N ALA A 294 27.50 -33.92 -7.38
CA ALA A 294 28.12 -33.43 -6.15
C ALA A 294 27.41 -33.98 -4.91
N THR A 295 28.14 -34.12 -3.80
CA THR A 295 27.55 -34.45 -2.49
C THR A 295 26.57 -33.36 -2.08
N GLU A 296 25.42 -33.75 -1.54
CA GLU A 296 24.42 -32.81 -1.00
C GLU A 296 25.07 -31.96 0.09
N GLN A 297 24.94 -30.64 -0.03
CA GLN A 297 25.53 -29.68 0.90
C GLN A 297 24.57 -29.27 2.03
N GLY A 298 23.34 -29.79 2.00
CA GLY A 298 22.25 -29.39 2.89
C GLY A 298 20.95 -29.21 2.11
N MET A 299 20.14 -28.24 2.52
CA MET A 299 18.87 -27.89 1.89
C MET A 299 18.86 -26.42 1.44
N LEU A 300 18.08 -26.12 0.40
CA LEU A 300 17.75 -24.77 -0.04
C LEU A 300 16.26 -24.51 0.09
N ALA A 301 15.90 -23.32 0.55
CA ALA A 301 14.54 -22.80 0.48
C ALA A 301 14.48 -21.59 -0.47
N ALA A 302 13.61 -21.66 -1.47
CA ALA A 302 13.30 -20.56 -2.38
C ALA A 302 11.99 -19.87 -1.93
N ILE A 303 12.10 -18.59 -1.62
CA ILE A 303 11.09 -17.78 -0.93
C ILE A 303 10.69 -16.62 -1.84
N PRO A 304 9.48 -16.64 -2.42
CA PRO A 304 9.01 -15.56 -3.27
C PRO A 304 8.86 -14.24 -2.49
N LEU A 305 9.41 -13.16 -3.06
CA LEU A 305 9.28 -11.81 -2.55
C LEU A 305 8.03 -11.18 -3.18
N VAL A 306 6.90 -11.25 -2.48
CA VAL A 306 5.57 -10.92 -3.05
C VAL A 306 4.86 -9.80 -2.29
N HIS A 307 4.22 -8.92 -3.03
CA HIS A 307 3.25 -7.97 -2.48
C HIS A 307 2.08 -7.79 -3.45
N GLY A 308 0.86 -8.10 -3.00
CA GLY A 308 -0.31 -8.15 -3.87
C GLY A 308 -0.12 -9.16 -5.01
N GLU A 309 -0.22 -8.68 -6.26
CA GLU A 309 -0.01 -9.49 -7.47
C GLU A 309 1.43 -9.39 -8.02
N THR A 310 2.31 -8.64 -7.36
CA THR A 310 3.68 -8.39 -7.83
C THR A 310 4.66 -9.30 -7.11
N THR A 311 5.41 -10.10 -7.89
CA THR A 311 6.58 -10.86 -7.42
C THR A 311 7.84 -10.11 -7.84
N TYR A 312 8.61 -9.64 -6.86
CA TYR A 312 9.83 -8.85 -7.07
C TYR A 312 11.06 -9.72 -7.34
N GLY A 313 11.04 -10.97 -6.88
CA GLY A 313 12.12 -11.92 -7.01
C GLY A 313 11.91 -13.11 -6.08
N VAL A 314 12.97 -13.89 -5.88
CA VAL A 314 13.00 -15.01 -4.95
C VAL A 314 14.24 -14.87 -4.08
N LEU A 315 14.05 -14.85 -2.77
CA LEU A 315 15.12 -15.04 -1.81
C LEU A 315 15.40 -16.54 -1.68
N VAL A 316 16.62 -16.98 -1.95
CA VAL A 316 17.09 -18.34 -1.72
C VAL A 316 17.96 -18.34 -0.48
N VAL A 317 17.58 -19.12 0.52
CA VAL A 317 18.42 -19.37 1.70
C VAL A 317 18.86 -20.83 1.72
N GLY A 318 20.06 -21.09 2.23
CA GLY A 318 20.57 -22.45 2.38
C GLY A 318 20.99 -22.75 3.80
N ALA A 319 20.87 -24.01 4.18
CA ALA A 319 21.30 -24.51 5.48
C ALA A 319 21.95 -25.88 5.31
N GLY A 320 23.10 -26.09 5.94
CA GLY A 320 23.88 -27.34 5.88
C GLY A 320 23.19 -28.55 6.52
N ASP A 321 22.11 -28.34 7.26
CA ASP A 321 21.30 -29.39 7.86
C ASP A 321 20.32 -30.00 6.84
N SER A 322 20.43 -31.30 6.60
CA SER A 322 19.55 -32.07 5.71
C SER A 322 18.07 -32.12 6.16
N THR A 323 17.80 -31.71 7.41
CA THR A 323 16.44 -31.65 7.99
C THR A 323 15.91 -30.22 8.11
N ALA A 324 16.65 -29.22 7.62
CA ALA A 324 16.25 -27.81 7.65
C ALA A 324 14.95 -27.54 6.87
N PHE A 325 14.26 -26.46 7.25
CA PHE A 325 13.03 -25.97 6.65
C PHE A 325 11.82 -26.89 6.90
N ASP A 326 11.53 -27.14 8.17
CA ASP A 326 10.24 -27.73 8.57
C ASP A 326 9.06 -26.82 8.18
N ASP A 327 7.82 -27.28 8.40
CA ASP A 327 6.62 -26.53 7.99
C ASP A 327 6.49 -25.18 8.73
N ALA A 328 6.97 -25.10 9.98
CA ALA A 328 6.94 -23.87 10.77
C ALA A 328 7.94 -22.84 10.25
N GLU A 329 9.19 -23.25 9.99
CA GLU A 329 10.25 -22.43 9.40
C GLU A 329 9.83 -21.98 7.98
N ARG A 330 9.20 -22.83 7.18
CA ARG A 330 8.66 -22.44 5.85
C ARG A 330 7.57 -21.40 5.95
N THR A 331 6.67 -21.51 6.94
CA THR A 331 5.62 -20.52 7.18
C THR A 331 6.22 -19.17 7.57
N LEU A 332 7.22 -19.21 8.45
CA LEU A 332 7.96 -18.05 8.90
C LEU A 332 8.71 -17.35 7.75
N LEU A 333 9.43 -18.11 6.92
CA LEU A 333 10.11 -17.60 5.73
C LEU A 333 9.13 -17.05 4.68
N SER A 334 7.95 -17.65 4.54
CA SER A 334 6.89 -17.10 3.68
C SER A 334 6.42 -15.73 4.17
N ASP A 335 6.34 -15.52 5.49
CA ASP A 335 6.01 -14.21 6.06
C ASP A 335 7.11 -13.18 5.80
N LEU A 336 8.38 -13.57 5.95
CA LEU A 336 9.53 -12.74 5.59
C LEU A 336 9.46 -12.30 4.12
N GLY A 337 9.20 -13.22 3.19
CA GLY A 337 9.08 -12.90 1.77
C GLY A 337 8.01 -11.83 1.48
N ARG A 338 6.88 -11.87 2.19
CA ARG A 338 5.84 -10.83 2.09
C ARG A 338 6.28 -9.50 2.68
N ARG A 339 6.96 -9.49 3.83
CA ARG A 339 7.45 -8.27 4.49
C ARG A 339 8.49 -7.55 3.64
N VAL A 340 9.42 -8.30 3.05
CA VAL A 340 10.41 -7.76 2.11
C VAL A 340 9.72 -7.21 0.86
N GLY A 341 8.77 -7.94 0.28
CA GLY A 341 7.97 -7.46 -0.86
C GLY A 341 7.24 -6.15 -0.55
N LEU A 342 6.59 -6.06 0.61
CA LEU A 342 5.93 -4.85 1.09
C LEU A 342 6.92 -3.68 1.26
N ALA A 343 8.09 -3.94 1.85
CA ALA A 343 9.12 -2.92 2.05
C ALA A 343 9.64 -2.38 0.70
N ILE A 344 9.86 -3.25 -0.29
CA ILE A 344 10.24 -2.84 -1.65
C ILE A 344 9.17 -1.92 -2.24
N THR A 345 7.88 -2.33 -2.20
CA THR A 345 6.78 -1.50 -2.70
C THR A 345 6.71 -0.14 -1.99
N ALA A 346 6.83 -0.13 -0.66
CA ALA A 346 6.75 1.09 0.13
C ALA A 346 7.89 2.05 -0.19
N THR A 347 9.12 1.54 -0.31
CA THR A 347 10.30 2.34 -0.63
C THR A 347 10.28 2.85 -2.06
N GLU A 348 9.89 2.03 -3.05
CA GLU A 348 9.71 2.49 -4.43
C GLU A 348 8.63 3.57 -4.53
N ARG A 349 7.50 3.41 -3.83
CA ARG A 349 6.44 4.43 -3.78
C ARG A 349 6.92 5.71 -3.11
N LYS A 350 7.68 5.61 -2.02
CA LYS A 350 8.32 6.75 -1.36
C LYS A 350 9.25 7.49 -2.34
N GLN A 351 10.09 6.77 -3.08
CA GLN A 351 10.98 7.37 -4.08
C GLN A 351 10.22 8.02 -5.25
N LEU A 352 9.07 7.47 -5.66
CA LEU A 352 8.20 8.12 -6.66
C LEU A 352 7.59 9.43 -6.15
N LEU A 353 7.30 9.53 -4.85
CA LEU A 353 6.77 10.74 -4.21
C LEU A 353 7.83 11.84 -4.02
N PHE A 354 9.11 11.45 -3.83
CA PHE A 354 10.25 12.38 -3.68
C PHE A 354 11.06 12.57 -4.97
N GLY A 355 10.62 11.97 -6.08
CA GLY A 355 11.28 12.07 -7.38
C GLY A 355 11.09 13.44 -8.01
N ASP A 356 12.01 14.36 -7.71
CA ASP A 356 12.03 15.78 -8.09
C ASP A 356 12.30 16.04 -9.60
N THR A 357 11.75 15.21 -10.49
CA THR A 357 11.87 15.43 -11.94
C THR A 357 10.58 15.05 -12.65
N VAL A 358 9.70 16.05 -12.78
CA VAL A 358 8.52 16.00 -13.64
C VAL A 358 8.92 16.56 -15.00
N VAL A 359 8.82 15.73 -16.05
CA VAL A 359 8.84 16.21 -17.44
C VAL A 359 7.38 16.46 -17.82
N ALA A 360 6.99 17.73 -17.95
CA ALA A 360 5.67 18.10 -18.47
C ALA A 360 5.70 18.01 -20.01
N LEU A 361 4.75 17.26 -20.57
CA LEU A 361 4.54 17.15 -22.02
C LEU A 361 3.18 17.76 -22.35
N THR A 362 3.16 18.74 -23.25
CA THR A 362 1.92 19.30 -23.80
C THR A 362 1.62 18.60 -25.13
N PHE A 363 0.48 17.93 -25.20
CA PHE A 363 0.00 17.30 -26.42
C PHE A 363 -1.06 18.20 -27.07
N GLN A 364 -0.98 18.38 -28.39
CA GLN A 364 -2.04 19.02 -29.18
C GLN A 364 -2.86 17.92 -29.85
N TYR A 365 -4.18 17.98 -29.70
CA TYR A 365 -5.14 17.08 -30.34
C TYR A 365 -6.13 17.91 -31.14
N ASP A 366 -6.60 17.39 -32.27
CA ASP A 366 -7.73 17.99 -33.00
C ASP A 366 -9.00 17.71 -32.20
N ALA A 367 -9.58 18.78 -31.64
CA ALA A 367 -10.61 18.77 -30.60
C ALA A 367 -12.02 18.43 -31.13
N ALA A 368 -12.16 17.46 -32.02
CA ALA A 368 -13.46 17.20 -32.64
C ALA A 368 -14.41 16.37 -31.76
N ASP A 369 -13.92 15.50 -30.86
CA ASP A 369 -14.77 14.45 -30.27
C ASP A 369 -14.67 14.28 -28.74
N GLY A 370 -14.03 15.21 -28.01
CA GLY A 370 -13.81 15.07 -26.56
C GLY A 370 -14.80 15.89 -25.71
N VAL A 371 -15.54 15.23 -24.81
CA VAL A 371 -16.53 15.87 -23.90
C VAL A 371 -15.94 17.08 -23.13
N LEU A 372 -14.71 16.98 -22.61
CA LEU A 372 -14.08 18.10 -21.88
C LEU A 372 -13.62 19.24 -22.79
N ALA A 373 -13.30 18.94 -24.06
CA ALA A 373 -12.99 19.97 -25.04
C ALA A 373 -14.26 20.71 -25.47
N ASP A 374 -15.38 19.98 -25.58
CA ASP A 374 -16.70 20.56 -25.87
C ASP A 374 -17.19 21.45 -24.71
N LEU A 375 -16.97 21.02 -23.45
CA LEU A 375 -17.22 21.86 -22.26
C LEU A 375 -16.47 23.20 -22.35
N SER A 376 -15.15 23.12 -22.60
CA SER A 376 -14.29 24.30 -22.71
C SER A 376 -14.73 25.24 -23.83
N ALA A 377 -15.09 24.68 -25.00
CA ALA A 377 -15.55 25.46 -26.15
C ALA A 377 -16.94 26.08 -25.92
N SER A 378 -17.89 25.30 -25.40
CA SER A 378 -19.28 25.71 -25.18
C SER A 378 -19.39 26.82 -24.15
N LEU A 379 -18.62 26.74 -23.05
CA LEU A 379 -18.63 27.74 -21.98
C LEU A 379 -17.51 28.76 -22.09
N SER A 380 -16.67 28.68 -23.14
CA SER A 380 -15.49 29.54 -23.32
C SER A 380 -14.60 29.62 -22.06
N CYS A 381 -14.43 28.49 -21.38
CA CYS A 381 -13.73 28.38 -20.10
C CYS A 381 -12.44 27.55 -20.22
N ALA A 382 -11.54 27.71 -19.27
CA ALA A 382 -10.37 26.86 -19.10
C ALA A 382 -10.74 25.63 -18.26
N VAL A 383 -10.28 24.45 -18.70
CA VAL A 383 -10.61 23.17 -18.09
C VAL A 383 -9.32 22.41 -17.78
N ASP A 384 -9.10 22.14 -16.50
CA ASP A 384 -7.96 21.37 -15.99
C ASP A 384 -8.44 20.03 -15.41
N LEU A 385 -7.95 18.92 -15.97
CA LEU A 385 -8.25 17.58 -15.47
C LEU A 385 -7.31 17.22 -14.31
N GLU A 386 -7.78 17.36 -13.07
CA GLU A 386 -7.00 17.07 -11.85
C GLU A 386 -6.87 15.56 -11.56
N GLY A 387 -7.78 14.74 -12.07
CA GLY A 387 -7.73 13.30 -11.89
C GLY A 387 -8.80 12.52 -12.65
N VAL A 388 -8.53 11.23 -12.85
CA VAL A 388 -9.47 10.29 -13.48
C VAL A 388 -9.51 9.01 -12.67
N VAL A 389 -10.70 8.51 -12.40
CA VAL A 389 -10.94 7.22 -11.74
C VAL A 389 -11.86 6.39 -12.62
N ALA A 390 -11.52 5.12 -12.83
CA ALA A 390 -12.42 4.18 -13.49
C ALA A 390 -13.63 3.92 -12.58
N ALA A 391 -14.84 4.15 -13.08
CA ALA A 391 -16.08 3.84 -12.41
C ALA A 391 -16.75 2.59 -13.04
N GLU A 392 -17.80 2.08 -12.39
CA GLU A 392 -18.54 0.91 -12.89
C GLU A 392 -19.26 1.26 -14.22
N GLY A 393 -19.52 0.24 -15.05
CA GLY A 393 -20.22 0.44 -16.32
C GLY A 393 -19.41 1.13 -17.42
N HIS A 394 -18.07 0.99 -17.39
CA HIS A 394 -17.13 1.61 -18.34
C HIS A 394 -17.04 3.15 -18.26
N SER A 395 -17.70 3.78 -17.29
CA SER A 395 -17.61 5.23 -17.07
C SER A 395 -16.26 5.67 -16.48
N LEU A 396 -15.85 6.90 -16.81
CA LEU A 396 -14.71 7.58 -16.24
C LEU A 396 -15.20 8.70 -15.32
N LEU A 397 -14.86 8.62 -14.04
CA LEU A 397 -15.10 9.71 -13.11
C LEU A 397 -13.92 10.69 -13.17
N CYS A 398 -14.17 11.85 -13.76
CA CYS A 398 -13.19 12.90 -13.98
C CYS A 398 -13.34 14.01 -12.94
N PHE A 399 -12.24 14.42 -12.33
CA PHE A 399 -12.17 15.57 -11.44
C PHE A 399 -11.65 16.76 -12.24
N VAL A 400 -12.53 17.72 -12.50
CA VAL A 400 -12.32 18.78 -13.48
C VAL A 400 -12.37 20.13 -12.78
N ALA A 401 -11.25 20.83 -12.74
CA ALA A 401 -11.20 22.22 -12.34
C ALA A 401 -11.58 23.10 -13.54
N VAL A 402 -12.56 23.97 -13.35
CA VAL A 402 -13.06 24.91 -14.36
C VAL A 402 -12.76 26.32 -13.90
N ASP A 403 -12.20 27.13 -14.80
CA ASP A 403 -11.94 28.55 -14.60
C ASP A 403 -12.53 29.36 -15.77
N GLY A 404 -13.24 30.44 -15.46
CA GLY A 404 -13.95 31.27 -16.44
C GLY A 404 -15.41 30.89 -16.68
N ALA A 405 -15.96 29.91 -15.96
CA ALA A 405 -17.39 29.60 -15.95
C ALA A 405 -17.87 29.21 -14.54
N PRO A 406 -18.99 29.76 -14.05
CA PRO A 406 -19.52 29.41 -12.73
C PRO A 406 -19.96 27.95 -12.70
N ALA A 407 -19.78 27.31 -11.54
CA ALA A 407 -20.09 25.90 -11.35
C ALA A 407 -21.53 25.50 -11.72
N GLU A 408 -22.49 26.42 -11.56
CA GLU A 408 -23.90 26.18 -11.92
C GLU A 408 -24.08 26.00 -13.43
N GLU A 409 -23.45 26.85 -14.26
CA GLU A 409 -23.49 26.74 -15.73
C GLU A 409 -22.78 25.47 -16.22
N VAL A 410 -21.71 25.05 -15.54
CA VAL A 410 -21.00 23.79 -15.84
C VAL A 410 -21.89 22.58 -15.57
N LEU A 411 -22.65 22.59 -14.47
CA LEU A 411 -23.59 21.51 -14.15
C LEU A 411 -24.78 21.47 -15.11
N GLU A 412 -25.29 22.64 -15.52
CA GLU A 412 -26.36 22.75 -16.51
C GLU A 412 -25.91 22.21 -17.87
N TRP A 413 -24.73 22.63 -18.34
CA TRP A 413 -24.13 22.08 -19.56
C TRP A 413 -23.95 20.56 -19.47
N ALA A 414 -23.44 20.06 -18.33
CA ALA A 414 -23.20 18.64 -18.12
C ALA A 414 -24.50 17.82 -18.15
N ALA A 415 -25.62 18.35 -17.66
CA ALA A 415 -26.91 17.69 -17.69
C ALA A 415 -27.48 17.54 -19.12
N ASP A 416 -27.15 18.47 -20.02
CA ASP A 416 -27.62 18.48 -21.41
C ASP A 416 -26.66 17.80 -22.41
N SER A 417 -25.46 17.42 -21.96
CA SER A 417 -24.39 16.92 -22.82
C SER A 417 -24.44 15.41 -23.03
N SER A 418 -24.44 14.98 -24.29
CA SER A 418 -24.32 13.56 -24.64
C SER A 418 -22.95 13.01 -24.27
N GLY A 419 -22.89 11.95 -23.46
CA GLY A 419 -21.64 11.34 -22.99
C GLY A 419 -21.28 11.73 -21.54
N VAL A 420 -22.08 12.57 -20.89
CA VAL A 420 -22.02 12.78 -19.44
C VAL A 420 -23.19 12.02 -18.80
N GLY A 421 -22.89 11.11 -17.89
CA GLY A 421 -23.90 10.36 -17.13
C GLY A 421 -24.39 11.13 -15.91
N ASP A 422 -23.47 11.75 -15.17
CA ASP A 422 -23.77 12.56 -13.99
C ASP A 422 -22.67 13.61 -13.75
N ALA A 423 -22.99 14.71 -13.08
CA ALA A 423 -22.02 15.72 -12.68
C ALA A 423 -22.35 16.30 -11.30
N ARG A 424 -21.31 16.51 -10.49
CA ARG A 424 -21.43 16.96 -9.11
C ARG A 424 -20.38 18.00 -8.77
N LEU A 425 -20.82 19.11 -8.21
CA LEU A 425 -19.91 20.12 -7.67
C LEU A 425 -19.23 19.62 -6.39
N LEU A 426 -17.89 19.65 -6.36
CA LEU A 426 -17.10 19.35 -5.17
C LEU A 426 -16.68 20.61 -4.43
N ARG A 427 -16.29 21.66 -5.16
CA ARG A 427 -15.89 22.96 -4.60
C ARG A 427 -16.24 24.09 -5.57
N SER A 428 -16.71 25.20 -5.04
CA SER A 428 -16.93 26.43 -5.82
C SER A 428 -15.87 27.48 -5.48
N TYR A 429 -15.46 28.26 -6.46
CA TYR A 429 -14.56 29.41 -6.32
C TYR A 429 -15.12 30.60 -7.13
N ASP A 430 -14.62 31.82 -6.88
CA ASP A 430 -15.02 32.97 -7.71
C ASP A 430 -14.58 32.75 -9.16
N GLY A 431 -15.55 32.67 -10.07
CA GLY A 431 -15.31 32.46 -11.51
C GLY A 431 -15.07 31.01 -11.93
N GLY A 432 -15.26 30.03 -11.04
CA GLY A 432 -14.93 28.64 -11.35
C GLY A 432 -15.38 27.61 -10.31
N GLY A 433 -14.88 26.38 -10.45
CA GLY A 433 -15.19 25.30 -9.50
C GLY A 433 -14.44 24.01 -9.82
N LEU A 434 -14.37 23.11 -8.83
CA LEU A 434 -13.96 21.73 -9.03
C LEU A 434 -15.22 20.87 -9.12
N VAL A 435 -15.43 20.26 -10.28
CA VAL A 435 -16.60 19.44 -10.60
C VAL A 435 -16.15 18.00 -10.83
N GLU A 436 -16.87 17.07 -10.25
CA GLU A 436 -16.80 15.65 -10.56
C GLU A 436 -17.75 15.37 -11.73
N VAL A 437 -17.24 14.82 -12.84
CA VAL A 437 -18.03 14.53 -14.05
C VAL A 437 -17.87 13.05 -14.38
N ALA A 438 -18.97 12.31 -14.39
CA ALA A 438 -19.01 10.94 -14.86
C ALA A 438 -19.17 10.94 -16.38
N ILE A 439 -18.09 10.68 -17.10
CA ILE A 439 -18.09 10.55 -18.55
C ILE A 439 -18.40 9.10 -18.90
N GLU A 440 -19.50 8.89 -19.62
CA GLU A 440 -19.84 7.58 -20.16
C GLU A 440 -18.92 7.27 -21.34
N HIS A 441 -17.97 6.40 -21.13
CA HIS A 441 -17.17 5.84 -22.19
C HIS A 441 -17.59 4.37 -22.33
N GLY A 442 -17.92 3.88 -23.52
CA GLY A 442 -18.28 2.47 -23.70
C GLY A 442 -17.13 1.48 -23.42
N ALA A 443 -15.99 1.96 -22.94
CA ALA A 443 -14.76 1.23 -22.69
C ALA A 443 -14.05 1.72 -21.42
N THR A 444 -13.45 0.79 -20.67
CA THR A 444 -12.62 1.12 -19.51
C THR A 444 -11.32 1.83 -19.93
N PRO A 445 -10.64 2.58 -19.03
CA PRO A 445 -9.35 3.19 -19.38
C PRO A 445 -8.28 2.16 -19.78
N ALA A 446 -8.35 0.94 -19.23
CA ALA A 446 -7.51 -0.17 -19.67
C ALA A 446 -7.82 -0.58 -21.13
N GLN A 447 -9.10 -0.66 -21.50
CA GLN A 447 -9.52 -0.95 -22.88
C GLN A 447 -9.11 0.16 -23.85
N VAL A 448 -9.26 1.43 -23.48
CA VAL A 448 -8.79 2.57 -24.29
C VAL A 448 -7.28 2.50 -24.51
N CYS A 449 -6.51 2.25 -23.45
CA CYS A 449 -5.07 2.09 -23.55
C CYS A 449 -4.67 0.88 -24.41
N LEU A 450 -5.38 -0.24 -24.27
CA LEU A 450 -5.11 -1.44 -25.06
C LEU A 450 -5.44 -1.24 -26.53
N ALA A 451 -6.60 -0.66 -26.86
CA ALA A 451 -6.96 -0.34 -28.24
C ALA A 451 -5.90 0.56 -28.89
N TRP A 452 -5.50 1.63 -28.19
CA TRP A 452 -4.44 2.53 -28.67
C TRP A 452 -3.09 1.84 -28.85
N LEU A 453 -2.68 0.96 -27.92
CA LEU A 453 -1.41 0.24 -27.99
C LEU A 453 -1.40 -0.81 -29.12
N VAL A 454 -2.54 -1.45 -29.41
CA VAL A 454 -2.69 -2.43 -30.49
C VAL A 454 -2.54 -1.77 -31.86
N GLU A 455 -2.93 -0.50 -32.01
CA GLU A 455 -2.78 0.26 -33.25
C GLU A 455 -1.34 0.76 -33.52
N ARG A 456 -0.40 0.62 -32.56
CA ARG A 456 0.98 1.09 -32.74
C ARG A 456 1.87 0.03 -33.34
N ASP A 457 2.46 0.35 -34.49
CA ASP A 457 3.56 -0.41 -35.07
C ASP A 457 4.67 -0.60 -34.01
N HIS A 458 5.06 -1.86 -33.79
CA HIS A 458 6.12 -2.30 -32.87
C HIS A 458 5.80 -2.31 -31.37
N VAL A 459 4.53 -2.16 -30.97
CA VAL A 459 4.09 -2.36 -29.58
C VAL A 459 3.26 -3.65 -29.49
N VAL A 460 3.66 -4.58 -28.60
CA VAL A 460 2.84 -5.75 -28.26
C VAL A 460 2.33 -5.54 -26.82
N PRO A 461 1.07 -5.13 -26.63
CA PRO A 461 0.52 -5.02 -25.29
C PRO A 461 0.39 -6.43 -24.68
N ILE A 462 0.84 -6.58 -23.43
CA ILE A 462 0.67 -7.80 -22.64
C ILE A 462 -0.24 -7.47 -21.45
N PRO A 463 -1.57 -7.44 -21.65
CA PRO A 463 -2.49 -7.18 -20.56
C PRO A 463 -2.44 -8.33 -19.55
N LYS A 464 -2.14 -7.99 -18.30
CA LYS A 464 -2.28 -8.91 -17.17
C LYS A 464 -3.77 -8.92 -16.78
N GLY A 465 -4.37 -10.10 -16.70
CA GLY A 465 -5.76 -10.26 -16.26
C GLY A 465 -6.11 -11.72 -15.97
N ARG A 466 -7.10 -11.93 -15.10
CA ARG A 466 -7.76 -13.23 -14.86
C ARG A 466 -9.27 -13.01 -14.91
N GLY A 467 -10.03 -14.03 -15.32
CA GLY A 467 -11.50 -13.95 -15.37
C GLY A 467 -11.99 -12.89 -16.35
N ASP A 468 -13.02 -12.14 -15.96
CA ASP A 468 -13.75 -11.15 -16.78
C ASP A 468 -12.83 -10.10 -17.43
N HIS A 469 -11.71 -9.75 -16.78
CA HIS A 469 -10.72 -8.83 -17.34
C HIS A 469 -10.05 -9.35 -18.63
N VAL A 470 -9.97 -10.67 -18.83
CA VAL A 470 -9.42 -11.22 -20.08
C VAL A 470 -10.39 -10.96 -21.23
N GLU A 471 -11.69 -11.17 -21.01
CA GLU A 471 -12.73 -10.89 -22.01
C GLU A 471 -12.83 -9.40 -22.30
N GLU A 472 -12.76 -8.55 -21.27
CA GLU A 472 -12.70 -7.09 -21.43
C GLU A 472 -11.49 -6.65 -22.27
N ASN A 473 -10.30 -7.18 -21.99
CA ASN A 473 -9.07 -6.83 -22.70
C ASN A 473 -9.10 -7.30 -24.16
N LEU A 474 -9.70 -8.47 -24.44
CA LEU A 474 -9.88 -8.98 -25.80
C LEU A 474 -10.87 -8.15 -26.61
N ALA A 475 -11.91 -7.63 -25.98
CA ALA A 475 -12.92 -6.77 -26.61
C ALA A 475 -12.45 -5.32 -26.81
N ALA A 476 -11.26 -4.94 -26.32
CA ALA A 476 -10.76 -3.57 -26.36
C ALA A 476 -10.69 -2.96 -27.78
N PRO A 477 -10.13 -3.64 -28.81
CA PRO A 477 -10.03 -3.08 -30.15
C PRO A 477 -11.41 -2.88 -30.82
N ASP A 478 -12.39 -3.73 -30.49
CA ASP A 478 -13.73 -3.67 -31.07
C ASP A 478 -14.62 -2.60 -30.41
N ARG A 479 -14.31 -2.22 -29.16
CA ARG A 479 -15.09 -1.24 -28.39
C ARG A 479 -14.61 0.21 -28.51
N VAL A 480 -13.36 0.42 -28.94
CA VAL A 480 -12.77 1.77 -29.13
C VAL A 480 -12.22 1.87 -30.56
N PRO A 481 -13.09 1.93 -31.59
CA PRO A 481 -12.63 2.05 -32.96
C PRO A 481 -12.06 3.46 -33.24
N GLY A 482 -10.84 3.54 -33.77
CA GLY A 482 -10.33 4.73 -34.45
C GLY A 482 -9.63 5.77 -33.58
N VAL A 483 -8.66 5.39 -32.76
CA VAL A 483 -7.76 6.40 -32.14
C VAL A 483 -6.68 6.77 -33.15
N ASP A 484 -7.04 7.52 -34.19
CA ASP A 484 -6.13 7.98 -35.24
C ASP A 484 -4.99 8.84 -34.64
N GLY A 485 -3.88 8.17 -34.32
CA GLY A 485 -2.71 8.75 -33.66
C GLY A 485 -1.70 9.40 -34.61
N THR A 486 -2.11 9.91 -35.76
CA THR A 486 -1.21 10.41 -36.81
C THR A 486 -1.11 11.94 -36.89
N ALA A 487 -0.84 12.61 -35.78
CA ALA A 487 -0.26 13.96 -35.73
C ALA A 487 0.31 14.18 -34.32
N ALA A 488 1.50 14.72 -34.03
CA ALA A 488 2.52 15.38 -34.81
C ALA A 488 3.90 15.12 -34.17
N HIS A 489 4.87 14.71 -34.99
CA HIS A 489 6.29 14.83 -34.66
C HIS A 489 6.75 16.26 -35.01
N ARG A 490 6.92 17.14 -34.00
CA ARG A 490 7.98 18.17 -34.00
C ARG A 490 8.03 19.06 -32.73
N GLN A 491 9.24 19.15 -32.19
CA GLN A 491 9.82 20.23 -31.37
C GLN A 491 9.22 20.54 -29.98
N ALA A 492 9.83 19.95 -28.94
CA ALA A 492 9.83 20.50 -27.60
C ALA A 492 11.02 21.47 -27.44
N GLY A 493 10.73 22.77 -27.28
CA GLY A 493 11.68 23.78 -26.82
C GLY A 493 11.62 23.90 -25.30
N VAL A 494 12.79 23.97 -24.65
CA VAL A 494 12.92 24.11 -23.20
C VAL A 494 12.64 25.56 -22.80
N GLY A 495 11.68 25.77 -21.90
CA GLY A 495 11.41 27.05 -21.24
C GLY A 495 11.10 26.85 -19.76
N ALA A 496 11.89 27.47 -18.89
CA ALA A 496 11.74 27.43 -17.45
C ALA A 496 10.81 28.56 -16.96
N ALA A 497 9.86 28.25 -16.07
CA ALA A 497 9.33 29.17 -15.05
C ALA A 497 8.51 28.37 -14.02
N GLY A 498 8.69 28.70 -12.74
CA GLY A 498 8.22 27.94 -11.59
C GLY A 498 6.71 27.92 -11.37
N GLY A 499 6.24 26.76 -10.90
CA GLY A 499 4.92 26.49 -10.35
C GLY A 499 4.91 25.02 -9.90
N LEU A 500 4.50 24.76 -8.66
CA LEU A 500 4.46 23.42 -8.04
C LEU A 500 3.60 22.44 -8.90
N PRO A 501 4.06 21.22 -9.23
CA PRO A 501 3.27 20.32 -10.06
C PRO A 501 2.36 19.39 -9.24
N ARG A 502 1.06 19.42 -9.57
CA ARG A 502 0.04 18.39 -9.30
C ARG A 502 0.17 17.28 -10.37
N GLY A 503 -0.15 16.03 -10.01
CA GLY A 503 0.17 14.80 -10.78
C GLY A 503 -0.70 14.60 -12.03
N LEU A 504 -0.61 13.51 -12.81
CA LEU A 504 0.29 12.35 -12.86
C LEU A 504 -0.01 11.65 -14.20
N LEU A 505 0.84 11.80 -15.22
CA LEU A 505 0.98 10.84 -16.33
C LEU A 505 2.45 10.76 -16.70
N ARG A 506 3.12 9.67 -16.34
CA ARG A 506 4.55 9.45 -16.64
C ARG A 506 4.71 8.25 -17.57
N VAL A 507 4.87 8.52 -18.86
CA VAL A 507 5.34 7.54 -19.86
C VAL A 507 6.82 7.82 -20.11
N ALA A 508 7.69 6.84 -19.86
CA ALA A 508 9.12 6.99 -20.06
C ALA A 508 9.50 6.80 -21.54
N PRO A 509 10.28 7.71 -22.17
CA PRO A 509 10.83 7.46 -23.49
C PRO A 509 12.00 6.49 -23.41
N ARG A 510 12.06 5.58 -24.39
CA ARG A 510 13.18 4.67 -24.60
C ARG A 510 14.37 5.47 -25.13
N VAL A 511 15.48 5.49 -24.40
CA VAL A 511 16.78 5.95 -24.90
C VAL A 511 17.28 4.92 -25.90
N ASP A 512 17.25 5.26 -27.19
CA ASP A 512 17.91 4.46 -28.21
C ASP A 512 19.43 4.73 -28.15
N ARG A 513 20.17 3.82 -27.50
CA ARG A 513 21.61 3.71 -27.68
C ARG A 513 21.90 2.95 -28.97
N ARG A 514 21.78 3.63 -30.11
CA ARG A 514 22.50 3.27 -31.33
C ARG A 514 23.02 4.53 -32.01
N GLY A 515 24.30 4.80 -31.75
CA GLY A 515 25.06 5.72 -32.58
C GLY A 515 25.19 5.16 -33.99
N THR A 516 24.72 5.93 -34.97
CA THR A 516 25.34 6.07 -36.30
C THR A 516 24.68 7.26 -36.99
N ARG A 517 25.34 8.42 -36.99
CA ARG A 517 25.11 9.45 -38.00
C ARG A 517 25.81 9.00 -39.28
N ARG A 518 25.07 8.85 -40.38
CA ARG A 518 25.63 9.07 -41.71
C ARG A 518 25.31 10.51 -42.11
N VAL A 519 26.35 11.32 -42.27
CA VAL A 519 26.33 12.53 -43.10
C VAL A 519 27.64 12.55 -43.87
N ASP A 520 27.51 12.62 -45.20
CA ASP A 520 28.51 12.95 -46.22
C ASP A 520 29.89 12.27 -46.15
N GLY A 521 30.05 11.29 -47.04
CA GLY A 521 31.24 10.45 -47.16
C GLY A 521 32.53 11.22 -47.38
N ARG A 522 33.32 11.35 -46.30
CA ARG A 522 34.79 11.44 -46.29
C ARG A 522 35.34 11.02 -44.92
N LEU A 523 36.39 10.20 -44.94
CA LEU A 523 37.12 9.67 -43.78
C LEU A 523 38.14 10.70 -43.24
N LEU A 524 38.21 10.86 -41.92
CA LEU A 524 39.38 11.39 -41.19
C LEU A 524 39.54 10.64 -39.84
N PRO A 525 40.78 10.38 -39.35
CA PRO A 525 41.05 9.40 -38.30
C PRO A 525 41.07 9.94 -36.86
N ASP A 526 41.03 8.99 -35.92
CA ASP A 526 41.02 9.03 -34.46
C ASP A 526 41.90 10.09 -33.76
N ALA A 527 41.36 10.69 -32.69
CA ALA A 527 42.18 11.41 -31.69
C ALA A 527 41.54 11.39 -30.28
N ALA A 528 42.18 10.60 -29.39
CA ALA A 528 42.48 10.81 -27.97
C ALA A 528 41.41 11.30 -26.97
N GLN A 529 41.21 10.49 -25.92
CA GLN A 529 40.55 10.82 -24.65
C GLN A 529 41.21 11.99 -23.89
N PRO A 530 40.43 12.85 -23.20
CA PRO A 530 40.95 13.71 -22.15
C PRO A 530 40.81 13.07 -20.74
N PRO A 531 41.71 13.40 -19.78
CA PRO A 531 41.74 12.82 -18.43
C PRO A 531 40.79 13.53 -17.44
N PRO A 532 40.53 12.96 -16.24
CA PRO A 532 39.56 13.51 -15.29
C PRO A 532 40.09 14.70 -14.47
N ALA A 533 39.18 15.62 -14.13
CA ALA A 533 39.43 16.86 -13.39
C ALA A 533 39.55 16.64 -11.86
N GLY A 534 40.49 17.34 -11.23
CA GLY A 534 40.68 17.44 -9.78
C GLY A 534 39.76 18.46 -9.08
N PRO A 535 39.85 18.60 -7.73
CA PRO A 535 38.81 19.20 -6.91
C PRO A 535 38.85 20.74 -6.88
N ALA A 536 37.66 21.34 -6.76
CA ALA A 536 37.44 22.78 -6.81
C ALA A 536 37.80 23.50 -5.48
N GLU A 537 38.56 24.60 -5.61
CA GLU A 537 38.82 25.58 -4.56
C GLU A 537 37.68 26.60 -4.42
N THR A 538 37.46 27.01 -3.18
CA THR A 538 36.57 28.07 -2.67
C THR A 538 37.00 29.48 -3.12
N PRO A 539 36.07 30.44 -3.29
CA PRO A 539 36.41 31.87 -3.22
C PRO A 539 35.93 32.55 -1.92
N LEU A 540 36.82 33.38 -1.38
CA LEU A 540 36.67 34.30 -0.25
C LEU A 540 36.44 35.75 -0.72
N GLY A 541 35.69 36.53 0.08
CA GLY A 541 35.72 38.01 0.16
C GLY A 541 34.43 38.70 -0.30
N ALA A 542 33.84 39.70 0.37
CA ALA A 542 34.27 40.59 1.45
C ALA A 542 33.02 41.37 2.00
N VAL A 543 32.77 41.48 3.32
CA VAL A 543 33.09 42.61 4.24
C VAL A 543 31.91 43.49 4.76
N ARG A 544 31.65 43.34 6.08
CA ARG A 544 31.32 44.34 7.17
C ARG A 544 29.94 45.05 7.19
N ARG A 545 29.28 45.39 8.32
CA ARG A 545 29.56 45.67 9.77
C ARG A 545 28.29 45.26 10.60
N GLY A 546 28.24 45.08 11.93
CA GLY A 546 29.19 45.24 13.03
C GLY A 546 28.59 44.95 14.43
N ARG A 547 29.49 44.67 15.39
CA ARG A 547 29.48 44.85 16.88
C ARG A 547 28.20 44.49 17.67
N ARG A 548 28.24 43.54 18.62
CA ARG A 548 28.75 43.70 20.02
C ARG A 548 28.79 42.33 20.73
N ARG A 549 29.87 42.07 21.49
CA ARG A 549 30.07 41.02 22.53
C ARG A 549 29.78 41.64 23.92
N PRO A 550 29.98 40.94 25.06
CA PRO A 550 29.49 39.62 25.51
C PRO A 550 28.93 39.71 26.96
N ARG A 551 28.44 38.60 27.56
CA ARG A 551 28.54 38.38 29.02
C ARG A 551 28.39 36.90 29.39
N ARG A 552 29.45 36.34 29.97
CA ARG A 552 29.40 35.23 30.95
C ARG A 552 28.94 35.80 32.29
N VAL A 553 28.34 34.97 33.16
CA VAL A 553 28.78 34.69 34.54
C VAL A 553 27.79 33.76 35.27
N ALA A 554 28.38 32.70 35.83
CA ALA A 554 28.15 31.97 37.08
C ALA A 554 26.84 31.24 37.46
N ALA A 555 27.12 30.07 38.03
CA ALA A 555 26.34 29.12 38.81
C ALA A 555 25.92 29.61 40.21
N VAL A 556 25.11 28.76 40.87
CA VAL A 556 24.94 28.41 42.32
C VAL A 556 23.45 28.10 42.52
N GLY A 557 22.96 27.06 43.20
CA GLY A 557 23.47 25.94 44.00
C GLY A 557 22.24 25.06 44.35
N ALA A 558 22.35 23.73 44.37
CA ALA A 558 22.73 22.89 45.53
C ALA A 558 21.55 22.49 46.44
N ARG A 559 21.43 21.16 46.64
CA ARG A 559 21.03 20.36 47.84
C ARG A 559 20.31 19.09 47.34
N GLU A 560 20.53 17.85 47.82
CA GLU A 560 21.39 17.21 48.82
C GLU A 560 21.25 15.68 48.60
N THR A 561 22.31 14.91 48.82
CA THR A 561 22.47 13.42 48.75
C THR A 561 22.07 12.79 50.14
N PRO A 562 22.41 11.54 50.60
CA PRO A 562 23.02 10.29 50.03
C PRO A 562 22.53 8.90 50.60
N TRP A 563 23.22 7.81 50.18
CA TRP A 563 23.43 6.44 50.76
C TRP A 563 22.55 5.28 50.20
N LEU A 564 23.02 4.05 49.91
CA LEU A 564 24.16 3.24 50.40
C LEU A 564 24.59 2.17 49.37
N ALA A 565 25.88 1.84 49.35
CA ALA A 565 26.54 0.76 48.62
C ALA A 565 26.73 -0.52 49.47
N ARG A 566 27.05 -1.65 48.82
CA ARG A 566 27.89 -2.83 49.22
C ARG A 566 27.30 -4.13 48.64
N ALA A 567 28.02 -5.20 48.28
CA ALA A 567 29.44 -5.57 48.20
C ALA A 567 29.46 -7.03 47.65
N VAL A 568 30.29 -7.37 46.65
CA VAL A 568 31.54 -8.16 46.73
C VAL A 568 31.38 -9.66 46.40
N ASP A 569 32.19 -10.08 45.42
CA ASP A 569 32.85 -11.37 45.14
C ASP A 569 32.29 -12.69 45.71
N GLY A 570 32.11 -13.62 44.78
CA GLY A 570 31.97 -15.08 44.96
C GLY A 570 31.99 -15.75 43.60
#